data_AF-A0A2P0QFU3-F1
#
_entry.id   AF-A0A2P0QFU3-F1
#
_cell.length_a   1.000
_cell.length_b   1.000
_cell.length_c   1.000
_cell.angle_alpha   90.00
_cell.angle_beta   90.00
_cell.angle_gamma   90.00
#
_symmetry.space_group_name_H-M   'P 1'
#
loop_
_entity.id
_entity.type
_entity.pdbx_description
1 polymer ?
#
loop_
_entity_poly.entity_id
_entity_poly.type
_entity_poly.pdbx_seq_one_letter_code
_entity_poly.pdbx_strand_id
1 'polypeptide(L)'
;MSMTQLEQTIVTTARQHQEALATHYYPKQKAGFTSADFEAEYTHHRYALITLLIFAHQTDSGIGREAASELLLIEQKDAADLTAGFEKPLHTERDDTTRALP
;
A
#
# COMPACT_ATOMS: atom_id res chain seq x y z
N MET A 1 10.68 -17.73 -19.42
CA MET A 1 11.53 -16.64 -19.95
C MET A 1 11.92 -15.82 -18.73
N SER A 2 13.20 -15.44 -18.63
CA SER A 2 13.68 -14.55 -17.56
C SER A 2 13.20 -13.13 -17.84
N MET A 3 12.92 -12.36 -16.78
CA MET A 3 12.72 -10.91 -16.87
C MET A 3 13.86 -10.23 -17.62
N THR A 4 13.49 -9.22 -18.42
CA THR A 4 14.40 -8.26 -19.05
C THR A 4 14.96 -7.28 -18.02
N GLN A 5 16.03 -6.57 -18.40
CA GLN A 5 16.61 -5.54 -17.55
C GLN A 5 15.64 -4.39 -17.24
N LEU A 6 14.79 -4.01 -18.20
CA LEU A 6 13.79 -2.96 -18.00
C LEU A 6 12.73 -3.41 -16.98
N GLU A 7 12.19 -4.61 -17.14
CA GLU A 7 11.24 -5.20 -16.21
C GLU A 7 11.82 -5.32 -14.80
N GLN A 8 13.06 -5.80 -14.69
CA GLN A 8 13.76 -5.89 -13.41
C GLN A 8 13.88 -4.50 -12.76
N THR A 9 14.19 -3.47 -13.54
CA THR A 9 14.28 -2.09 -13.06
C THR A 9 12.92 -1.60 -12.55
N ILE A 10 11.85 -1.82 -13.33
CA ILE A 10 10.48 -1.44 -12.95
C ILE A 10 10.06 -2.12 -11.63
N VAL A 11 10.29 -3.42 -11.49
CA VAL A 11 9.98 -4.18 -10.28
C VAL A 11 10.80 -3.68 -9.09
N THR A 12 12.10 -3.45 -9.27
CA THR A 12 12.97 -2.92 -8.21
C THR A 12 12.54 -1.53 -7.77
N THR A 13 12.23 -0.63 -8.70
CA THR A 13 11.77 0.73 -8.39
C THR A 13 10.40 0.72 -7.70
N ALA A 14 9.45 -0.12 -8.16
CA ALA A 14 8.16 -0.29 -7.48
C ALA A 14 8.35 -0.75 -6.03
N ARG A 15 9.25 -1.72 -5.81
CA ARG A 15 9.57 -2.22 -4.47
C ARG A 15 10.15 -1.13 -3.56
N GLN A 16 11.04 -0.28 -4.08
CA GLN A 16 11.61 0.84 -3.33
C GLN A 16 10.55 1.86 -2.90
N HIS A 17 9.63 2.24 -3.78
CA HIS A 17 8.53 3.15 -3.40
C HIS A 17 7.59 2.50 -2.38
N GLN A 18 7.28 1.22 -2.54
CA GLN A 18 6.47 0.46 -1.59
C GLN A 18 7.14 0.41 -0.20
N GLU A 19 8.42 0.10 -0.13
CA GLU A 19 9.18 0.04 1.12
C GLU A 19 9.26 1.40 1.82
N ALA A 20 9.46 2.48 1.04
CA ALA A 20 9.44 3.83 1.57
C ALA A 20 8.07 4.15 2.21
N LEU A 21 6.97 3.88 1.51
CA LEU A 21 5.59 4.05 2.00
C LEU A 21 5.37 3.27 3.30
N ALA A 22 5.70 1.97 3.31
CA ALA A 22 5.50 1.09 4.45
C ALA A 22 6.33 1.49 5.68
N THR A 23 7.58 1.89 5.48
CA THR A 23 8.53 2.14 6.59
C THR A 23 8.41 3.55 7.15
N HIS A 24 8.17 4.54 6.30
CA HIS A 24 8.30 5.95 6.69
C HIS A 24 6.98 6.71 6.74
N TYR A 25 5.98 6.29 5.95
CA TYR A 25 4.75 7.07 5.77
C TYR A 25 3.54 6.45 6.46
N TYR A 26 3.19 5.18 6.18
CA TYR A 26 2.01 4.56 6.77
C TYR A 26 2.01 4.58 8.31
N PRO A 27 3.12 4.35 9.04
CA PRO A 27 3.13 4.47 10.50
C PRO A 27 2.87 5.90 10.99
N LYS A 28 3.45 6.90 10.32
CA LYS A 28 3.28 8.32 10.67
C LYS A 28 1.86 8.81 10.37
N GLN A 29 1.29 8.40 9.24
CA GLN A 29 -0.09 8.69 8.87
C GLN A 29 -1.06 8.09 9.89
N LYS A 30 -0.83 6.85 10.35
CA LYS A 30 -1.61 6.20 11.42
C LYS A 30 -1.46 6.92 12.77
N ALA A 31 -0.31 7.52 13.04
CA ALA A 31 -0.09 8.37 14.21
C ALA A 31 -0.70 9.78 14.07
N GLY A 32 -1.36 10.09 12.95
CA GLY A 32 -1.96 11.40 12.69
C GLY A 32 -0.94 12.51 12.39
N PHE A 33 0.30 12.14 12.05
CA PHE A 33 1.31 13.12 11.68
C PHE A 33 0.99 13.70 10.30
N THR A 34 1.01 15.02 10.18
CA THR A 34 0.88 15.73 8.92
C THR A 34 1.80 16.94 8.89
N SER A 35 2.52 17.12 7.78
CA SER A 35 3.30 18.30 7.44
C SER A 35 3.34 18.45 5.93
N ALA A 36 3.52 19.67 5.40
CA ALA A 36 3.53 19.89 3.95
C ALA A 36 4.58 19.01 3.23
N ASP A 37 5.79 18.91 3.78
CA ASP A 37 6.86 18.08 3.24
C ASP A 37 6.51 16.58 3.30
N PHE A 38 5.87 16.14 4.39
CA PHE A 38 5.45 14.75 4.53
C PHE A 38 4.37 14.38 3.50
N GLU A 39 3.37 15.24 3.31
CA GLU A 39 2.31 15.02 2.32
C GLU A 39 2.87 15.02 0.88
N ALA A 40 3.82 15.92 0.59
CA ALA A 40 4.46 16.00 -0.72
C ALA A 40 5.25 14.73 -1.05
N GLU A 41 6.09 14.26 -0.14
CA GLU A 41 6.88 13.05 -0.33
C GLU A 41 6.01 11.78 -0.32
N TYR A 42 5.01 11.70 0.55
CA TYR A 42 4.00 10.63 0.53
C TYR A 42 3.34 10.54 -0.85
N THR A 43 2.87 11.67 -1.36
CA THR A 43 2.22 11.77 -2.67
C THR A 43 3.16 11.36 -3.80
N HIS A 44 4.42 11.80 -3.75
CA HIS A 44 5.45 11.41 -4.70
C HIS A 44 5.61 9.88 -4.77
N HIS A 45 5.86 9.23 -3.62
CA HIS A 45 6.02 7.78 -3.59
C HIS A 45 4.74 7.04 -3.96
N ARG A 46 3.57 7.53 -3.54
CA ARG A 46 2.28 6.90 -3.82
C ARG A 46 1.96 6.90 -5.32
N TYR A 47 2.12 8.03 -6.00
CA TYR A 47 1.85 8.12 -7.43
C TYR A 47 2.90 7.41 -8.27
N ALA A 48 4.17 7.44 -7.87
CA ALA A 48 5.21 6.66 -8.53
C ALA A 48 4.89 5.16 -8.49
N LEU A 49 4.52 4.63 -7.31
CA LEU A 49 4.14 3.23 -7.15
C LEU A 49 2.93 2.86 -8.02
N ILE A 50 1.83 3.62 -7.93
CA ILE A 50 0.61 3.35 -8.73
C ILE A 50 0.92 3.34 -10.23
N THR A 51 1.75 4.28 -10.69
CA THR A 51 2.13 4.38 -12.11
C THR A 51 2.88 3.13 -12.58
N LEU A 52 3.74 2.54 -11.74
CA LEU A 52 4.46 1.32 -12.11
C LEU A 52 3.56 0.09 -12.06
N LEU A 53 2.65 0.02 -11.07
CA LEU A 53 1.74 -1.11 -10.91
C LEU A 53 0.74 -1.24 -12.07
N ILE A 54 0.38 -0.14 -12.73
CA ILE A 54 -0.58 -0.17 -13.84
C ILE A 54 -0.13 -1.07 -15.00
N PHE A 55 1.19 -1.23 -15.20
CA PHE A 55 1.71 -2.07 -16.26
C PHE A 55 1.38 -3.56 -16.08
N ALA A 56 1.14 -4.00 -14.84
CA ALA A 56 0.73 -5.37 -14.55
C ALA A 56 -0.73 -5.65 -14.95
N HIS A 57 -1.57 -4.61 -15.03
CA HIS A 57 -3.00 -4.71 -15.36
C HIS A 57 -3.29 -4.46 -16.84
N GLN A 58 -2.33 -3.91 -17.59
CA GLN A 58 -2.49 -3.60 -19.01
C GLN A 58 -2.04 -4.77 -19.88
N THR A 59 -2.95 -5.25 -20.75
CA THR A 59 -2.70 -6.41 -21.62
C THR A 59 -1.55 -6.18 -22.62
N ASP A 60 -1.37 -4.94 -23.09
CA ASP A 60 -0.36 -4.57 -24.09
C ASP A 60 0.77 -3.68 -23.51
N SER A 61 1.09 -3.83 -22.23
CA SER A 61 2.14 -3.03 -21.56
C SER A 61 3.56 -3.36 -22.02
N GLY A 62 3.74 -4.50 -22.71
CA GLY A 62 5.06 -5.04 -23.03
C GLY A 62 5.76 -5.70 -21.83
N ILE A 63 5.10 -5.77 -20.66
CA ILE A 63 5.60 -6.50 -19.49
C ILE A 63 5.27 -7.99 -19.62
N GLY A 64 6.29 -8.83 -19.43
CA GLY A 64 6.20 -10.27 -19.35
C GLY A 64 5.51 -10.75 -18.07
N ARG A 65 4.97 -11.98 -18.13
CA ARG A 65 4.16 -12.57 -17.04
C ARG A 65 4.87 -12.59 -15.68
N GLU A 66 6.17 -12.83 -15.66
CA GLU A 66 6.96 -12.89 -14.41
C GLU A 66 6.99 -11.53 -13.71
N ALA A 67 7.35 -10.47 -14.43
CA ALA A 67 7.35 -9.12 -13.89
C ALA A 67 5.95 -8.61 -13.53
N ALA A 68 4.93 -8.95 -14.33
CA ALA A 68 3.54 -8.64 -13.98
C ALA A 68 3.13 -9.30 -12.65
N SER A 69 3.52 -10.57 -12.44
CA SER A 69 3.24 -11.29 -11.19
C SER A 69 3.93 -10.62 -9.99
N GLU A 70 5.19 -10.23 -10.12
CA GLU A 70 5.93 -9.50 -9.07
C GLU A 70 5.29 -8.14 -8.74
N LEU A 71 4.86 -7.39 -9.75
CA LEU A 71 4.16 -6.12 -9.54
C LEU A 71 2.83 -6.33 -8.79
N LEU A 72 2.04 -7.34 -9.15
CA LEU A 72 0.80 -7.67 -8.44
C LEU A 72 1.05 -8.09 -6.97
N LEU A 73 2.17 -8.75 -6.68
CA LEU A 73 2.56 -9.07 -5.30
C LEU A 73 2.94 -7.81 -4.51
N ILE A 74 3.64 -6.87 -5.14
CA ILE A 74 3.96 -5.57 -4.54
C ILE A 74 2.68 -4.79 -4.25
N GLU A 75 1.71 -4.77 -5.18
CA GLU A 75 0.41 -4.13 -5.00
C GLU A 75 -0.36 -4.72 -3.81
N GLN A 76 -0.45 -6.06 -3.72
CA GLN A 76 -1.10 -6.75 -2.61
C GLN A 76 -0.44 -6.42 -1.27
N LYS A 77 0.91 -6.41 -1.23
CA LYS A 77 1.65 -6.07 -0.02
C LYS A 77 1.40 -4.61 0.38
N ASP A 78 1.43 -3.68 -0.56
CA ASP A 78 1.20 -2.28 -0.29
C ASP A 78 -0.21 -2.02 0.27
N ALA A 79 -1.22 -2.64 -0.33
CA ALA A 79 -2.59 -2.58 0.17
C ALA A 79 -2.68 -3.11 1.62
N ALA A 80 -2.04 -4.25 1.89
CA ALA A 80 -2.00 -4.82 3.24
C ALA A 80 -1.30 -3.89 4.25
N ASP A 81 -0.14 -3.32 3.92
CA ASP A 81 0.60 -2.42 4.79
C ASP A 81 -0.18 -1.13 5.09
N LEU A 82 -0.89 -0.60 4.08
CA LEU A 82 -1.77 0.56 4.25
C LEU A 82 -2.90 0.23 5.25
N THR A 83 -3.58 -0.91 5.07
CA THR A 83 -4.73 -1.29 5.91
C THR A 83 -4.36 -1.84 7.29
N ALA A 84 -3.15 -2.36 7.48
CA ALA A 84 -2.67 -2.96 8.73
C ALA A 84 -2.63 -1.93 9.88
N GLY A 85 -3.72 -1.78 10.62
CA GLY A 85 -3.88 -0.80 11.70
C GLY A 85 -5.12 0.09 11.59
N PHE A 86 -5.88 0.00 10.50
CA PHE A 86 -7.25 0.54 10.43
C PHE A 86 -8.31 -0.44 10.96
N GLU A 87 -7.94 -1.68 11.26
CA GLU A 87 -8.80 -2.62 12.00
C GLU A 87 -8.84 -2.26 13.49
N LYS A 88 -9.76 -1.36 13.85
CA LYS A 88 -10.36 -1.33 15.19
C LYS A 88 -11.73 -2.03 15.07
N PRO A 89 -12.07 -2.98 15.96
CA PRO A 89 -13.29 -3.78 15.80
C PRO A 89 -14.54 -2.90 15.81
N LEU A 90 -15.41 -3.10 14.82
CA LEU A 90 -16.80 -2.65 14.82
C LEU A 90 -17.60 -3.50 15.83
N HIS A 91 -17.32 -3.35 17.12
CA HIS A 91 -18.26 -3.72 18.16
C HIS A 91 -18.44 -2.50 19.07
N THR A 92 -19.37 -1.66 18.63
CA THR A 92 -20.09 -0.70 19.47
C THR A 92 -20.57 -1.39 20.74
N GLU A 93 -20.19 -0.83 21.87
CA GLU A 93 -20.79 -1.05 23.18
C GLU A 93 -22.32 -1.07 23.04
N ARG A 94 -22.95 -2.20 23.40
CA ARG A 94 -24.31 -2.15 23.94
C ARG A 94 -24.17 -1.81 25.41
N ASP A 95 -24.36 -0.54 25.67
CA ASP A 95 -24.61 0.02 26.99
C ASP A 95 -25.96 -0.53 27.48
N ASP A 96 -25.97 -1.75 28.05
CA ASP A 96 -27.15 -2.29 28.74
C ASP A 96 -27.18 -1.73 30.17
N THR A 97 -27.50 -0.44 30.25
CA THR A 97 -28.11 0.15 31.44
C THR A 97 -29.52 -0.42 31.59
N THR A 98 -29.64 -1.64 32.11
CA THR A 98 -30.91 -2.12 32.69
C THR A 98 -30.71 -2.57 34.12
N ARG A 99 -30.86 -1.57 34.99
CA ARG A 99 -31.23 -1.64 36.40
C ARG A 99 -32.29 -2.74 36.63
N ALA A 100 -31.96 -3.76 37.41
CA ALA A 100 -32.96 -4.61 38.07
C ALA A 100 -32.46 -4.97 39.48
N LEU A 101 -32.93 -4.19 40.46
CA LEU A 101 -33.10 -4.61 41.86
C LEU A 101 -34.29 -5.58 41.90
N PRO A 102 -34.26 -6.60 42.77
CA PRO A 102 -34.70 -6.40 44.16
C PRO A 102 -33.64 -6.73 45.22
#